data_AF-A0A251VBR5-F1
#
_entry.id   AF-A0A251VBR5-F1
#
_cell.length_a   1.000
_cell.length_b   1.000
_cell.length_c   1.000
_cell.angle_alpha   90.00
_cell.angle_beta   90.00
_cell.angle_gamma   90.00
#
_symmetry.space_group_name_H-M   'P 1'
#
loop_
_entity.id
_entity.type
_entity.pdbx_description
1 polymer ?
#
loop_
_entity_poly.entity_id
_entity_poly.type
_entity_poly.pdbx_seq_one_letter_code
_entity_poly.pdbx_strand_id
1 'polypeptide(L)'
;MHARINFLLHLLLALYSAFRFQGCASDAYHHTITAMKSPSSSTTVGSSASVFLQVTGNVYPQGHYYVTMYIGNPPKPYFLDIDTGSDLTWVQCEAPCQNCLPAPHPLYKPSKDLVKCNEQICVDFHRPNQPVCASPDQCDYDIRYADLGTSSGVLVREWFPLRYTNGTMTAPRVVFGCGYDQQVRKGATPPYLDGVLGLGLGKVARHLEPTSRTCDHYSLGTAEVFVGGKTSGMKDLPVLFDSGSTYTYFSEKPYKVILSLLMNDLKGTQLNKADEDKSLPICWKGSKPFKSIQDVRNLF
;
A
#
# COMPACT_ATOMS: atom_id res chain seq x y z
N MET A 1 -17.67 -10.64 -14.92
CA MET A 1 -18.17 -10.99 -13.57
C MET A 1 -16.96 -11.25 -12.68
N HIS A 2 -16.63 -10.32 -11.79
CA HIS A 2 -15.52 -10.50 -10.83
C HIS A 2 -16.05 -11.26 -9.61
N ALA A 3 -15.39 -12.35 -9.23
CA ALA A 3 -15.83 -13.20 -8.13
C ALA A 3 -14.80 -13.14 -6.99
N ARG A 4 -15.32 -12.98 -5.76
CA ARG A 4 -14.55 -12.75 -4.53
C ARG A 4 -14.22 -14.09 -3.87
N ILE A 5 -12.95 -14.35 -3.54
CA ILE A 5 -12.52 -15.49 -2.71
C ILE A 5 -11.83 -14.93 -1.48
N ASN A 6 -12.12 -15.49 -0.30
CA ASN A 6 -11.43 -15.16 0.93
C ASN A 6 -10.15 -16.02 1.06
N PHE A 7 -8.98 -15.40 1.04
CA PHE A 7 -7.76 -15.98 1.58
C PHE A 7 -7.45 -15.19 2.86
N LEU A 8 -7.84 -15.74 4.01
CA LEU A 8 -7.44 -15.20 5.31
C LEU A 8 -5.95 -15.43 5.47
N LEU A 9 -5.19 -14.34 5.34
CA LEU A 9 -3.85 -14.07 5.88
C LEU A 9 -3.08 -15.31 6.39
N HIS A 10 -2.50 -16.05 5.46
CA HIS A 10 -1.33 -16.89 5.70
C HIS A 10 -0.20 -16.41 4.79
N LEU A 11 0.41 -15.29 5.20
CA LEU A 11 1.69 -14.86 4.66
C LEU A 11 2.74 -14.62 5.74
N LEU A 12 2.62 -15.25 6.92
CA LEU A 12 3.65 -15.08 7.96
C LEU A 12 4.21 -16.33 8.67
N LEU A 13 3.69 -17.55 8.54
CA LEU A 13 4.32 -18.71 9.21
C LEU A 13 4.14 -20.04 8.44
N ALA A 14 4.75 -20.14 7.26
CA ALA A 14 5.12 -21.42 6.63
C ALA A 14 6.13 -21.20 5.48
N LEU A 15 7.31 -20.65 5.78
CA LEU A 15 8.43 -20.59 4.82
C LEU A 15 9.72 -21.05 5.49
N TYR A 16 9.71 -22.32 5.89
CA TYR A 16 10.93 -23.12 5.97
C TYR A 16 10.94 -24.11 4.79
N SER A 17 11.02 -23.58 3.56
CA SER A 17 11.58 -24.27 2.39
C SER A 17 11.40 -23.43 1.12
N ALA A 18 12.48 -22.78 0.70
CA ALA A 18 12.82 -22.37 -0.66
C ALA A 18 11.79 -21.55 -1.47
N PHE A 19 11.60 -20.28 -1.12
CA PHE A 19 11.48 -19.28 -2.17
C PHE A 19 12.86 -19.03 -2.77
N ARG A 20 13.11 -19.57 -3.97
CA ARG A 20 14.11 -18.95 -4.84
C ARG A 20 13.46 -17.75 -5.50
N PHE A 21 13.58 -16.59 -4.86
CA PHE A 21 13.58 -15.37 -5.64
C PHE A 21 14.78 -15.47 -6.57
N GLN A 22 14.53 -15.63 -7.87
CA GLN A 22 15.53 -15.25 -8.85
C GLN A 22 15.54 -13.72 -8.83
N GLY A 23 16.20 -13.17 -7.81
CA GLY A 23 16.41 -11.74 -7.74
C GLY A 23 17.16 -11.33 -8.99
N CYS A 24 16.65 -10.32 -9.69
CA CYS A 24 17.48 -9.51 -10.56
C CYS A 24 18.48 -8.78 -9.67
N ALA A 25 19.60 -9.44 -9.36
CA ALA A 25 20.85 -8.71 -9.20
C ALA A 25 21.24 -8.29 -10.61
N SER A 26 21.11 -7.00 -10.94
CA SER A 26 21.78 -6.49 -12.14
C SER A 26 23.28 -6.60 -11.90
N ASP A 27 23.91 -7.55 -12.58
CA ASP A 27 25.32 -7.45 -12.94
C ASP A 27 25.49 -6.11 -13.67
N ALA A 28 26.31 -5.24 -13.10
CA ALA A 28 26.66 -3.96 -13.71
C ALA A 28 27.40 -4.26 -15.02
N TYR A 29 26.70 -4.07 -16.15
CA TYR A 29 27.32 -4.11 -17.45
C TYR A 29 28.33 -2.97 -17.55
N HIS A 30 29.60 -3.33 -17.76
CA HIS A 30 30.70 -2.41 -17.96
C HIS A 30 30.42 -1.47 -19.14
N HIS A 31 30.12 -0.20 -18.86
CA HIS A 31 30.41 0.88 -19.77
C HIS A 31 31.69 1.59 -19.31
N THR A 32 32.70 1.55 -20.17
CA THR A 32 33.99 2.21 -20.01
C THR A 32 33.78 3.72 -19.92
N ILE A 33 33.75 4.27 -18.70
CA ILE A 33 33.86 5.71 -18.47
C ILE A 33 35.25 6.00 -17.93
N THR A 34 35.95 6.87 -18.66
CA THR A 34 37.30 7.35 -18.39
C THR A 34 37.41 7.93 -16.97
N ALA A 35 38.47 7.52 -16.26
CA ALA A 35 38.68 7.72 -14.84
C ALA A 35 38.68 9.20 -14.38
N MET A 36 37.90 9.49 -13.34
CA MET A 36 38.24 10.50 -12.33
C MET A 36 38.35 9.80 -10.97
N LYS A 37 39.54 9.86 -10.36
CA LYS A 37 39.86 9.27 -9.05
C LYS A 37 38.98 9.89 -7.96
N SER A 38 38.26 9.04 -7.21
CA SER A 38 37.61 9.40 -5.94
C SER A 38 38.29 8.67 -4.78
N PRO A 39 38.37 9.26 -3.57
CA PRO A 39 39.05 8.66 -2.43
C PRO A 39 38.30 7.44 -1.92
N SER A 40 39.06 6.43 -1.50
CA SER A 40 38.58 5.21 -0.88
C SER A 40 37.91 5.49 0.47
N SER A 41 36.60 5.27 0.56
CA SER A 41 35.96 4.84 1.81
C SER A 41 34.93 3.78 1.48
N SER A 42 35.24 2.55 1.85
CA SER A 42 34.39 1.38 1.69
C SER A 42 33.20 1.48 2.65
N THR A 43 32.09 2.07 2.20
CA THR A 43 30.82 1.97 2.92
C THR A 43 30.15 0.66 2.49
N THR A 44 30.29 -0.36 3.33
CA THR A 44 29.46 -1.57 3.27
C THR A 44 27.99 -1.18 3.27
N VAL A 45 27.25 -1.57 2.23
CA VAL A 45 25.79 -1.41 2.14
C VAL A 45 25.15 -2.29 3.22
N GLY A 46 24.85 -1.66 4.36
CA GLY A 46 24.32 -2.32 5.55
C GLY A 46 22.82 -2.62 5.44
N SER A 47 22.44 -3.82 5.88
CA SER A 47 21.12 -4.31 6.32
C SER A 47 19.88 -3.56 5.80
N SER A 48 19.04 -4.24 5.01
CA SER A 48 17.71 -3.77 4.61
C SER A 48 16.94 -3.24 5.82
N ALA A 49 16.77 -1.92 5.90
CA ALA A 49 16.14 -1.28 7.03
C ALA A 49 14.62 -1.34 6.87
N SER A 50 13.98 -2.35 7.49
CA SER A 50 12.52 -2.50 7.48
C SER A 50 11.88 -1.72 8.63
N VAL A 51 10.80 -1.00 8.34
CA VAL A 51 9.98 -0.30 9.33
C VAL A 51 8.80 -1.17 9.73
N PHE A 52 8.45 -1.17 11.01
CA PHE A 52 7.26 -1.87 11.51
C PHE A 52 6.11 -0.87 11.69
N LEU A 53 5.04 -1.03 10.90
CA LEU A 53 3.80 -0.27 11.04
C LEU A 53 2.67 -1.22 11.45
N GLN A 54 2.11 -1.00 12.63
CA GLN A 54 0.99 -1.81 13.10
C GLN A 54 -0.31 -1.38 12.41
N VAL A 55 -0.93 -2.33 11.71
CA VAL A 55 -2.25 -2.16 11.10
C VAL A 55 -3.34 -2.38 12.15
N THR A 56 -4.29 -1.46 12.23
CA THR A 56 -5.41 -1.48 13.17
C THR A 56 -6.72 -1.39 12.40
N GLY A 57 -7.76 -2.11 12.83
CA GLY A 57 -9.09 -2.06 12.23
C GLY A 57 -9.71 -3.44 12.04
N ASN A 58 -10.67 -3.52 11.12
CA ASN A 58 -11.34 -4.77 10.76
C ASN A 58 -11.59 -4.87 9.25
N VAL A 59 -11.05 -5.91 8.64
CA VAL A 59 -11.22 -6.25 7.22
C VAL A 59 -12.66 -6.67 6.90
N TYR A 60 -13.40 -7.26 7.85
CA TYR A 60 -14.80 -7.69 7.65
C TYR A 60 -15.63 -7.65 8.95
N PRO A 61 -16.88 -7.15 8.94
CA PRO A 61 -17.63 -6.67 7.78
C PRO A 61 -17.35 -5.21 7.40
N GLN A 62 -16.61 -4.47 8.23
CA GLN A 62 -16.44 -3.02 8.06
C GLN A 62 -15.51 -2.66 6.90
N GLY A 63 -14.51 -3.50 6.60
CA GLY A 63 -13.57 -3.25 5.52
C GLY A 63 -12.70 -2.01 5.74
N HIS A 64 -12.40 -1.70 6.99
CA HIS A 64 -11.66 -0.50 7.36
C HIS A 64 -10.45 -0.86 8.22
N TYR A 65 -9.27 -0.44 7.77
CA TYR A 65 -8.02 -0.55 8.50
C TYR A 65 -7.14 0.65 8.20
N TYR A 66 -6.25 0.96 9.12
CA TYR A 66 -5.36 2.12 9.04
C TYR A 66 -4.07 1.84 9.82
N VAL A 67 -3.10 2.71 9.63
CA VAL A 67 -1.90 2.77 10.48
C VAL A 67 -1.88 4.06 11.28
N THR A 68 -1.28 4.03 12.47
CA THR A 68 -0.99 5.25 13.22
C THR A 68 0.40 5.74 12.87
N MET A 69 0.48 6.93 12.28
CA MET A 69 1.74 7.63 12.01
C MET A 69 1.93 8.77 13.00
N TYR A 70 3.15 8.95 13.47
CA TYR A 70 3.53 10.09 14.29
C TYR A 70 4.21 11.14 13.41
N ILE A 71 3.70 12.37 13.45
CA ILE A 71 4.16 13.46 12.58
C ILE A 71 4.46 14.69 13.45
N GLY A 72 5.59 15.35 13.18
CA GLY A 72 5.97 16.60 13.82
C GLY A 72 6.98 16.47 14.95
N ASN A 73 7.37 17.63 15.47
CA ASN A 73 8.17 17.76 16.68
C ASN A 73 7.58 18.87 17.58
N PRO A 74 6.89 18.55 18.68
CA PRO A 74 6.67 17.21 19.24
C PRO A 74 5.75 16.34 18.36
N PRO A 75 5.97 15.01 18.34
CA PRO A 75 5.20 14.10 17.50
C PRO A 75 3.75 13.98 17.94
N LYS A 76 2.84 14.00 16.96
CA LYS A 76 1.39 13.79 17.16
C LYS A 76 0.88 12.62 16.33
N PRO A 77 -0.07 11.82 16.84
CA PRO A 77 -0.62 10.68 16.12
C PRO A 77 -1.64 11.11 15.07
N TYR A 78 -1.64 10.39 13.94
CA TYR A 78 -2.61 10.50 12.85
C TYR A 78 -2.92 9.10 12.30
N PHE A 79 -4.20 8.83 12.04
CA PHE A 79 -4.70 7.58 11.46
C PHE A 79 -4.75 7.73 9.94
N LEU A 80 -3.91 6.97 9.24
CA LEU A 80 -3.78 7.06 7.80
C LEU A 80 -4.30 5.81 7.12
N ASP A 81 -5.08 6.01 6.06
CA ASP A 81 -5.45 4.94 5.14
C ASP A 81 -4.20 4.44 4.42
N ILE A 82 -4.07 3.14 4.24
CA ILE A 82 -2.91 2.57 3.56
C ILE A 82 -3.21 2.53 2.08
N ASP A 83 -2.44 3.22 1.25
CA ASP A 83 -2.66 3.25 -0.20
C ASP A 83 -1.40 2.88 -0.97
N THR A 84 -1.35 1.64 -1.44
CA THR A 84 -0.27 1.11 -2.29
C THR A 84 -0.26 1.67 -3.71
N GLY A 85 -1.34 2.31 -4.14
CA GLY A 85 -1.46 2.94 -5.46
C GLY A 85 -1.09 4.42 -5.48
N SER A 86 -0.96 5.06 -4.31
CA SER A 86 -0.65 6.49 -4.20
C SER A 86 0.81 6.76 -3.84
N ASP A 87 1.40 7.70 -4.57
CA ASP A 87 2.80 8.10 -4.41
C ASP A 87 3.02 9.05 -3.21
N LEU A 88 2.00 9.82 -2.82
CA LEU A 88 2.12 10.87 -1.80
C LEU A 88 1.43 10.43 -0.51
N THR A 89 2.16 10.49 0.59
CA THR A 89 1.56 10.51 1.94
C THR A 89 1.09 11.92 2.26
N TRP A 90 -0.13 12.09 2.76
CA TRP A 90 -0.67 13.40 3.14
C TRP A 90 -1.64 13.29 4.32
N VAL A 91 -1.84 14.40 5.02
CA VAL A 91 -2.84 14.54 6.09
C VAL A 91 -3.63 15.84 5.93
N GLN A 92 -4.84 15.86 6.46
CA GLN A 92 -5.65 17.08 6.53
C GLN A 92 -5.00 18.10 7.46
N CYS A 93 -4.81 19.32 6.98
CA CYS A 93 -4.06 20.34 7.69
C CYS A 93 -4.82 21.65 7.90
N GLU A 94 -4.37 22.42 8.88
CA GLU A 94 -4.87 23.75 9.24
C GLU A 94 -4.21 24.82 8.35
N ALA A 95 -4.48 24.72 7.06
CA ALA A 95 -4.34 25.80 6.08
C ALA A 95 -5.75 26.00 5.51
N PRO A 96 -6.32 27.22 5.46
CA PRO A 96 -7.76 27.48 5.36
C PRO A 96 -8.54 26.38 4.66
N CYS A 97 -9.07 25.47 5.48
CA CYS A 97 -9.61 24.22 5.00
C CYS A 97 -10.92 24.49 4.26
N GLN A 98 -11.02 24.03 3.01
CA GLN A 98 -12.18 24.27 2.17
C GLN A 98 -13.22 23.15 2.31
N ASN A 99 -12.84 21.91 1.99
CA ASN A 99 -13.74 20.75 2.02
C ASN A 99 -13.20 19.60 2.89
N CYS A 100 -12.48 19.87 3.97
CA CYS A 100 -11.97 18.78 4.82
C CYS A 100 -13.10 17.98 5.46
N LEU A 101 -12.84 16.69 5.59
CA LEU A 101 -13.71 15.74 6.24
C LEU A 101 -13.52 15.81 7.76
N PRO A 102 -14.52 15.38 8.55
CA PRO A 102 -14.30 15.11 9.96
C PRO A 102 -13.11 14.16 10.13
N ALA A 103 -12.32 14.34 11.18
CA ALA A 103 -11.11 13.55 11.40
C ALA A 103 -10.99 13.12 12.88
N PRO A 104 -10.38 11.97 13.19
CA PRO A 104 -10.16 11.52 14.57
C PRO A 104 -9.27 12.47 15.39
N HIS A 105 -8.32 13.15 14.74
CA HIS A 105 -7.40 14.08 15.39
C HIS A 105 -7.61 15.53 14.91
N PRO A 106 -7.14 16.52 15.69
CA PRO A 106 -7.07 17.90 15.22
C PRO A 106 -6.23 18.01 13.94
N LEU A 107 -6.66 18.89 13.03
CA LEU A 107 -5.94 19.16 11.80
C LEU A 107 -4.45 19.43 12.07
N TYR A 108 -3.60 18.87 11.20
CA TYR A 108 -2.17 19.09 11.30
C TYR A 108 -1.84 20.58 11.08
N LYS A 109 -1.11 21.18 12.01
CA LYS A 109 -0.64 22.56 11.84
C LYS A 109 0.62 22.55 10.98
N PRO A 110 0.59 23.12 9.77
CA PRO A 110 1.73 23.03 8.85
C PRO A 110 2.99 23.65 9.42
N SER A 111 4.10 22.92 9.28
CA SER A 111 5.44 23.47 9.42
C SER A 111 5.66 24.63 8.44
N LYS A 112 6.49 25.60 8.83
CA LYS A 112 6.90 26.71 7.96
C LYS A 112 7.91 26.28 6.89
N ASP A 113 8.38 25.03 6.93
CA ASP A 113 9.28 24.46 5.93
C ASP A 113 8.49 23.92 4.72
N LEU A 114 7.96 24.88 3.94
CA LEU A 114 7.33 24.62 2.66
C LEU A 114 8.38 24.15 1.65
N VAL A 115 8.01 23.18 0.80
CA VAL A 115 8.77 22.87 -0.41
C VAL A 115 8.47 23.96 -1.43
N LYS A 116 9.49 24.63 -1.95
CA LYS A 116 9.34 25.67 -2.98
C LYS A 116 9.08 25.06 -4.34
N CYS A 117 8.46 25.83 -5.24
CA CYS A 117 8.04 25.34 -6.54
C CYS A 117 9.21 24.85 -7.42
N ASN A 118 10.33 25.57 -7.39
CA ASN A 118 11.52 25.25 -8.19
C ASN A 118 12.45 24.23 -7.54
N GLU A 119 12.11 23.69 -6.37
CA GLU A 119 12.94 22.63 -5.77
C GLU A 119 12.85 21.35 -6.59
N GLN A 120 13.98 20.64 -6.68
CA GLN A 120 14.07 19.42 -7.49
C GLN A 120 12.99 18.40 -7.14
N ILE A 121 12.66 18.26 -5.85
CA ILE A 121 11.62 17.33 -5.40
C ILE A 121 10.22 17.73 -5.91
N CYS A 122 9.93 19.03 -6.04
CA CYS A 122 8.68 19.50 -6.63
C CYS A 122 8.64 19.23 -8.13
N VAL A 123 9.72 19.60 -8.84
CA VAL A 123 9.87 19.35 -10.28
C VAL A 123 9.71 17.86 -10.58
N ASP A 124 10.34 17.00 -9.79
CA ASP A 124 10.27 15.55 -9.91
C ASP A 124 8.85 15.01 -9.64
N PHE A 125 8.15 15.57 -8.65
CA PHE A 125 6.77 15.21 -8.31
C PHE A 125 5.76 15.54 -9.44
N HIS A 126 5.97 16.65 -10.15
CA HIS A 126 5.08 17.08 -11.24
C HIS A 126 5.36 16.45 -12.59
N ARG A 127 6.46 15.68 -12.74
CA ARG A 127 6.80 14.99 -13.99
C ARG A 127 5.61 14.16 -14.53
N PRO A 128 5.45 14.10 -15.86
CA PRO A 128 6.32 14.67 -16.91
C PRO A 128 6.13 16.18 -17.14
N ASN A 129 5.15 16.80 -16.47
CA ASN A 129 4.91 18.23 -16.58
C ASN A 129 5.89 19.01 -15.68
N GLN A 130 6.11 20.28 -16.01
CA GLN A 130 6.80 21.19 -15.10
C GLN A 130 5.78 21.90 -14.20
N PRO A 131 6.12 22.14 -12.93
CA PRO A 131 5.26 22.93 -12.06
C PRO A 131 5.19 24.37 -12.59
N VAL A 132 4.01 24.97 -12.53
CA VAL A 132 3.81 26.39 -12.87
C VAL A 132 4.03 27.19 -11.60
N CYS A 133 5.20 27.82 -11.49
CA CYS A 133 5.55 28.58 -10.30
C CYS A 133 4.87 29.94 -10.30
N ALA A 134 3.85 30.08 -9.45
CA ALA A 134 3.18 31.34 -9.14
C ALA A 134 3.59 31.83 -7.74
N SER A 135 3.03 32.98 -7.34
CA SER A 135 3.07 33.42 -5.95
C SER A 135 1.81 32.89 -5.24
N PRO A 136 1.90 32.27 -4.05
CA PRO A 136 3.11 32.06 -3.25
C PRO A 136 4.08 31.00 -3.82
N ASP A 137 5.39 31.15 -3.56
CA ASP A 137 6.43 30.19 -3.97
C ASP A 137 6.36 28.91 -3.14
N GLN A 138 5.50 27.99 -3.56
CA GLN A 138 5.24 26.70 -2.91
C GLN A 138 4.98 25.61 -3.96
N CYS A 139 5.14 24.35 -3.55
CA CYS A 139 4.82 23.20 -4.36
C CYS A 139 3.41 22.69 -4.03
N ASP A 140 2.45 23.05 -4.88
CA ASP A 140 1.07 22.58 -4.78
C ASP A 140 0.94 21.16 -5.33
N TYR A 141 0.10 20.33 -4.71
CA TYR A 141 -0.27 19.04 -5.28
C TYR A 141 -1.79 18.96 -5.50
N ASP A 142 -2.15 18.17 -6.50
CA ASP A 142 -3.52 17.75 -6.77
C ASP A 142 -3.51 16.25 -7.10
N ILE A 143 -4.26 15.47 -6.33
CA ILE A 143 -4.37 14.03 -6.48
C ILE A 143 -5.83 13.69 -6.74
N ARG A 144 -6.06 12.81 -7.71
CA ARG A 144 -7.35 12.20 -7.99
C ARG A 144 -7.27 10.69 -7.84
N TYR A 145 -8.14 10.14 -7.00
CA TYR A 145 -8.22 8.72 -6.68
C TYR A 145 -9.16 7.98 -7.64
N ALA A 146 -9.05 6.64 -7.66
CA ALA A 146 -9.84 5.77 -8.52
C ALA A 146 -11.35 5.80 -8.21
N ASP A 147 -11.72 6.15 -6.98
CA ASP A 147 -13.10 6.31 -6.53
C ASP A 147 -13.72 7.67 -6.91
N LEU A 148 -12.96 8.51 -7.63
CA LEU A 148 -13.24 9.90 -8.02
C LEU A 148 -13.08 10.93 -6.89
N GLY A 149 -12.53 10.53 -5.73
CA GLY A 149 -12.12 11.47 -4.70
C GLY A 149 -10.93 12.32 -5.16
N THR A 150 -10.79 13.52 -4.61
CA THR A 150 -9.59 14.36 -4.79
C THR A 150 -9.03 14.87 -3.48
N SER A 151 -7.71 15.11 -3.48
CA SER A 151 -7.00 15.81 -2.42
C SER A 151 -6.09 16.86 -3.03
N SER A 152 -6.24 18.10 -2.60
CA SER A 152 -5.38 19.21 -3.02
C SER A 152 -4.76 19.88 -1.81
N GLY A 153 -3.50 20.32 -1.96
CA GLY A 153 -2.70 20.80 -0.83
C GLY A 153 -1.32 21.30 -1.24
N VAL A 154 -0.44 21.44 -0.24
CA VAL A 154 0.97 21.83 -0.43
C VAL A 154 1.93 20.80 0.13
N LEU A 155 3.11 20.68 -0.48
CA LEU A 155 4.19 19.85 0.05
C LEU A 155 4.98 20.59 1.14
N VAL A 156 5.20 19.90 2.25
CA VAL A 156 5.97 20.40 3.41
C VAL A 156 6.98 19.37 3.89
N ARG A 157 8.06 19.82 4.53
CA ARG A 157 9.05 18.94 5.18
C ARG A 157 8.80 18.83 6.68
N GLU A 158 8.61 17.60 7.16
CA GLU A 158 8.36 17.34 8.58
C GLU A 158 9.10 16.10 9.08
N TRP A 159 9.25 16.00 10.39
CA TRP A 159 9.84 14.88 11.11
C TRP A 159 8.83 13.74 11.27
N PHE A 160 9.25 12.53 10.86
CA PHE A 160 8.46 11.31 10.98
C PHE A 160 9.19 10.31 11.87
N PRO A 161 8.89 10.21 13.17
CA PRO A 161 9.46 9.16 14.01
C PRO A 161 9.05 7.76 13.53
N LEU A 162 10.02 6.93 13.20
CA LEU A 162 9.84 5.56 12.69
C LEU A 162 10.61 4.56 13.55
N ARG A 163 9.93 3.46 13.87
CA ARG A 163 10.51 2.30 14.55
C ARG A 163 10.89 1.23 13.53
N TYR A 164 12.17 0.87 13.51
CA TYR A 164 12.67 -0.22 12.68
C TYR A 164 12.47 -1.57 13.36
N THR A 165 12.51 -2.64 12.57
CA THR A 165 12.35 -4.02 13.03
C THR A 165 13.47 -4.47 13.98
N ASN A 166 14.65 -3.85 13.89
CA ASN A 166 15.76 -4.05 14.83
C ASN A 166 15.58 -3.29 16.16
N GLY A 167 14.46 -2.58 16.34
CA GLY A 167 14.14 -1.82 17.54
C GLY A 167 14.68 -0.39 17.58
N THR A 168 15.47 0.05 16.60
CA THR A 168 15.95 1.44 16.55
C THR A 168 14.83 2.41 16.20
N MET A 169 14.95 3.64 16.71
CA MET A 169 14.06 4.75 16.41
C MET A 169 14.85 5.82 15.66
N THR A 170 14.34 6.28 14.53
CA THR A 170 14.86 7.48 13.85
C THR A 170 13.70 8.42 13.56
N ALA A 171 14.00 9.69 13.33
CA ALA A 171 13.02 10.65 12.84
C ALA A 171 13.59 11.28 11.56
N PRO A 172 13.44 10.66 10.38
CA PRO A 172 13.78 11.30 9.12
C PRO A 172 12.94 12.57 8.89
N ARG A 173 13.52 13.53 8.18
CA ARG A 173 12.73 14.58 7.51
C ARG A 173 12.17 14.03 6.21
N VAL A 174 10.86 14.02 6.10
CA VAL A 174 10.12 13.51 4.95
C VAL A 174 9.30 14.64 4.33
N VAL A 175 9.22 14.66 3.01
CA VAL A 175 8.26 15.51 2.30
C VAL A 175 6.93 14.78 2.22
N PHE A 176 5.87 15.46 2.68
CA PHE A 176 4.52 14.92 2.68
C PHE A 176 3.51 16.05 2.42
N GLY A 177 2.27 15.68 2.10
CA GLY A 177 1.20 16.61 1.78
C GLY A 177 0.48 17.16 3.00
N CYS A 178 0.33 18.49 3.04
CA CYS A 178 -0.63 19.21 3.87
C CYS A 178 -1.86 19.50 2.99
N GLY A 179 -2.90 18.66 3.14
CA GLY A 179 -4.13 18.75 2.36
C GLY A 179 -5.15 19.67 3.02
N TYR A 180 -5.70 20.61 2.26
CA TYR A 180 -6.70 21.57 2.74
C TYR A 180 -8.00 21.56 1.91
N ASP A 181 -8.04 20.83 0.80
CA ASP A 181 -9.26 20.64 0.01
C ASP A 181 -9.45 19.16 -0.35
N GLN A 182 -10.54 18.55 0.14
CA GLN A 182 -10.86 17.15 -0.09
C GLN A 182 -12.23 17.04 -0.76
N GLN A 183 -12.29 16.59 -2.00
CA GLN A 183 -13.58 16.38 -2.67
C GLN A 183 -13.87 14.89 -2.72
N VAL A 184 -14.79 14.43 -1.88
CA VAL A 184 -15.22 13.03 -1.86
C VAL A 184 -16.61 12.88 -2.47
N ARG A 185 -16.94 11.66 -2.92
CA ARG A 185 -18.31 11.35 -3.33
C ARG A 185 -19.29 11.64 -2.19
N LYS A 186 -20.42 12.25 -2.53
CA LYS A 186 -21.52 12.47 -1.58
C LYS A 186 -21.92 11.14 -0.93
N GLY A 187 -21.93 11.12 0.40
CA GLY A 187 -22.25 9.92 1.18
C GLY A 187 -21.05 9.19 1.79
N ALA A 188 -19.87 9.80 1.83
CA ALA A 188 -18.74 9.28 2.63
C ALA A 188 -19.17 9.09 4.10
N THR A 189 -19.28 7.83 4.51
CA THR A 189 -19.66 7.45 5.87
C THR A 189 -18.43 7.18 6.72
N PRO A 190 -18.50 7.36 8.05
CA PRO A 190 -17.46 6.93 8.97
C PRO A 190 -17.09 5.44 8.77
N PRO A 191 -15.90 5.03 9.22
CA PRO A 191 -14.92 5.82 9.97
C PRO A 191 -14.12 6.78 9.09
N TYR A 192 -13.89 7.99 9.61
CA TYR A 192 -13.02 8.97 8.97
C TYR A 192 -11.57 8.77 9.41
N LEU A 193 -10.64 9.12 8.52
CA LEU A 193 -9.20 9.06 8.74
C LEU A 193 -8.59 10.45 8.58
N ASP A 194 -7.40 10.64 9.11
CA ASP A 194 -6.70 11.93 9.09
C ASP A 194 -6.01 12.19 7.73
N GLY A 195 -5.83 11.16 6.91
CA GLY A 195 -5.19 11.23 5.60
C GLY A 195 -4.86 9.87 5.02
N VAL A 196 -3.87 9.84 4.12
CA VAL A 196 -3.44 8.65 3.38
C VAL A 196 -1.93 8.47 3.52
N LEU A 197 -1.50 7.24 3.80
CA LEU A 197 -0.12 6.77 3.69
C LEU A 197 0.08 6.20 2.29
N GLY A 198 0.68 7.01 1.41
CA GLY A 198 1.06 6.59 0.07
C GLY A 198 2.30 5.67 0.11
N LEU A 199 2.15 4.46 -0.39
CA LEU A 199 3.21 3.44 -0.52
C LEU A 199 3.50 3.09 -2.00
N GLY A 200 2.99 3.88 -2.93
CA GLY A 200 3.29 3.78 -4.34
C GLY A 200 4.76 4.06 -4.64
N LEU A 201 5.21 3.64 -5.82
CA LEU A 201 6.62 3.71 -6.21
C LEU A 201 7.10 5.14 -6.53
N GLY A 202 6.22 6.14 -6.53
CA GLY A 202 6.58 7.52 -6.83
C GLY A 202 6.75 7.76 -8.33
N LYS A 203 6.41 8.97 -8.81
CA LYS A 203 6.66 9.36 -10.21
C LYS A 203 8.14 9.28 -10.61
N VAL A 204 9.04 9.40 -9.63
CA VAL A 204 10.50 9.46 -9.82
C VAL A 204 11.08 8.08 -10.10
N ALA A 205 10.70 7.05 -9.33
CA ALA A 205 11.22 5.70 -9.55
C ALA A 205 10.69 5.10 -10.87
N ARG A 206 9.50 5.52 -11.31
CA ARG A 206 8.88 5.07 -12.58
C ARG A 206 9.69 5.41 -13.84
N HIS A 207 10.55 6.44 -13.82
CA HIS A 207 11.36 6.77 -14.98
C HIS A 207 12.57 5.84 -15.18
N LEU A 208 12.91 5.04 -14.17
CA LEU A 208 14.01 4.08 -14.24
C LEU A 208 13.58 2.73 -14.85
N GLU A 209 12.28 2.47 -15.03
CA GLU A 209 11.75 1.25 -15.66
C GLU A 209 10.82 1.59 -16.84
N PRO A 210 11.32 1.66 -18.10
CA PRO A 210 10.54 2.12 -19.25
C PRO A 210 9.53 1.10 -19.80
N THR A 211 9.33 -0.04 -19.13
CA THR A 211 8.70 -1.22 -19.73
C THR A 211 7.52 -1.73 -18.93
N SER A 212 6.37 -1.07 -18.97
CA SER A 212 5.09 -1.77 -18.98
C SER A 212 3.96 -0.79 -19.31
N ARG A 213 3.22 -1.07 -20.38
CA ARG A 213 1.91 -0.47 -20.60
C ARG A 213 0.93 -1.19 -19.66
N THR A 214 0.03 -0.41 -19.05
CA THR A 214 -1.12 -0.81 -18.21
C THR A 214 -0.82 -1.16 -16.75
N CYS A 215 -0.43 -0.15 -15.96
CA CYS A 215 -0.89 0.16 -14.59
C CYS A 215 0.10 1.20 -14.02
N ASP A 216 -0.17 2.50 -14.21
CA ASP A 216 0.80 3.57 -13.96
C ASP A 216 1.20 3.76 -12.48
N HIS A 217 0.57 3.01 -11.57
CA HIS A 217 0.75 3.10 -10.11
C HIS A 217 1.44 1.87 -9.50
N TYR A 218 1.59 0.78 -10.24
CA TYR A 218 1.94 -0.52 -9.67
C TYR A 218 2.98 -1.26 -10.51
N SER A 219 3.94 -1.90 -9.84
CA SER A 219 4.76 -2.94 -10.45
C SER A 219 4.08 -4.29 -10.28
N LEU A 220 3.79 -4.96 -11.40
CA LEU A 220 3.21 -6.30 -11.38
C LEU A 220 4.30 -7.32 -11.07
N GLY A 221 4.08 -8.11 -10.03
CA GLY A 221 4.83 -9.34 -9.79
C GLY A 221 4.24 -10.50 -10.57
N THR A 222 4.97 -11.60 -10.66
CA THR A 222 4.41 -12.89 -11.11
C THR A 222 4.30 -13.85 -9.93
N ALA A 223 3.24 -14.65 -9.91
CA ALA A 223 3.05 -15.68 -8.90
C ALA A 223 2.55 -17.00 -9.48
N GLU A 224 2.85 -18.08 -8.77
CA GLU A 224 2.21 -19.38 -8.94
C GLU A 224 1.26 -19.60 -7.75
N VAL A 225 0.05 -20.10 -8.04
CA VAL A 225 -0.97 -20.33 -7.01
C VAL A 225 -0.98 -21.79 -6.59
N PHE A 226 -0.97 -22.00 -5.27
CA PHE A 226 -1.09 -23.32 -4.64
C PHE A 226 -2.37 -23.39 -3.78
N VAL A 227 -3.03 -24.54 -3.78
CA VAL A 227 -4.21 -24.84 -2.95
C VAL A 227 -3.97 -26.17 -2.24
N GLY A 228 -4.04 -26.20 -0.91
CA GLY A 228 -3.75 -27.42 -0.12
C GLY A 228 -2.35 -28.00 -0.38
N GLY A 229 -1.36 -27.14 -0.64
CA GLY A 229 0.00 -27.55 -1.01
C GLY A 229 0.16 -28.09 -2.45
N LYS A 230 -0.93 -28.19 -3.23
CA LYS A 230 -0.90 -28.63 -4.63
C LYS A 230 -0.84 -27.43 -5.56
N THR A 231 -0.02 -27.51 -6.61
CA THR A 231 0.01 -26.48 -7.66
C THR A 231 -1.33 -26.41 -8.37
N SER A 232 -1.78 -25.20 -8.68
CA SER A 232 -2.95 -24.97 -9.54
C SER A 232 -2.65 -25.15 -11.03
N GLY A 233 -1.37 -25.35 -11.40
CA GLY A 233 -0.90 -25.37 -12.78
C GLY A 233 -0.86 -23.98 -13.44
N MET A 234 -1.26 -22.93 -12.72
CA MET A 234 -1.18 -21.55 -13.19
C MET A 234 0.13 -20.92 -12.75
N LYS A 235 1.02 -20.74 -13.72
CA LYS A 235 2.31 -20.10 -13.56
C LYS A 235 2.28 -18.69 -14.15
N ASP A 236 3.19 -17.85 -13.66
CA ASP A 236 3.42 -16.50 -14.16
C ASP A 236 2.16 -15.62 -14.16
N LEU A 237 1.26 -15.83 -13.18
CA LEU A 237 0.08 -14.99 -13.04
C LEU A 237 0.51 -13.58 -12.64
N PRO A 238 0.12 -12.52 -13.37
CA PRO A 238 0.34 -11.16 -12.93
C PRO A 238 -0.40 -10.92 -11.62
N VAL A 239 0.33 -10.47 -10.60
CA VAL A 239 -0.20 -10.16 -9.27
C VAL A 239 0.06 -8.70 -8.94
N LEU A 240 -0.99 -8.10 -8.39
CA LEU A 240 -1.01 -6.76 -7.87
C LEU A 240 -1.31 -6.83 -6.37
N PHE A 241 -0.46 -6.19 -5.56
CA PHE A 241 -0.77 -5.92 -4.16
C PHE A 241 -1.48 -4.57 -4.07
N ASP A 242 -2.73 -4.60 -3.63
CA ASP A 242 -3.60 -3.44 -3.54
C ASP A 242 -4.23 -3.38 -2.15
N SER A 243 -3.92 -2.33 -1.39
CA SER A 243 -4.55 -2.04 -0.10
C SER A 243 -5.90 -1.34 -0.24
N GLY A 244 -6.34 -0.97 -1.44
CA GLY A 244 -7.68 -0.45 -1.73
C GLY A 244 -8.78 -1.51 -1.75
N SER A 245 -8.44 -2.78 -1.49
CA SER A 245 -9.43 -3.84 -1.37
C SER A 245 -9.18 -4.83 -0.24
N THR A 246 -10.25 -5.19 0.46
CA THR A 246 -10.24 -6.14 1.57
C THR A 246 -10.24 -7.61 1.13
N TYR A 247 -10.37 -7.87 -0.17
CA TYR A 247 -10.42 -9.22 -0.75
C TYR A 247 -9.41 -9.36 -1.87
N THR A 248 -8.92 -10.59 -2.07
CA THR A 248 -8.18 -10.97 -3.26
C THR A 248 -9.15 -11.18 -4.43
N TYR A 249 -8.85 -10.57 -5.57
CA TYR A 249 -9.62 -10.73 -6.79
C TYR A 249 -8.84 -11.58 -7.79
N PHE A 250 -9.55 -12.53 -8.39
CA PHE A 250 -9.05 -13.34 -9.49
C PHE A 250 -9.85 -13.03 -10.75
N SER A 251 -9.18 -13.05 -11.90
CA SER A 251 -9.88 -13.14 -13.17
C SER A 251 -10.62 -14.48 -13.27
N GLU A 252 -11.59 -14.57 -14.18
CA GLU A 252 -12.57 -15.66 -14.20
C GLU A 252 -11.92 -17.06 -14.29
N LYS A 253 -10.88 -17.22 -15.11
CA LYS A 253 -10.22 -18.52 -15.30
C LYS A 253 -9.45 -18.95 -14.03
N PRO A 254 -8.54 -18.14 -13.45
CA PRO A 254 -7.93 -18.47 -12.16
C PRO A 254 -8.92 -18.71 -11.03
N TYR A 255 -9.98 -17.90 -10.95
CA TYR A 255 -11.04 -18.08 -9.96
C TYR A 255 -11.67 -19.48 -10.05
N LYS A 256 -12.06 -19.92 -11.26
CA LYS A 256 -12.69 -21.24 -11.47
C LYS A 256 -11.74 -22.39 -11.13
N VAL A 257 -10.45 -22.28 -11.47
CA VAL A 257 -9.45 -23.29 -11.16
C VAL A 257 -9.25 -23.41 -9.64
N ILE A 258 -9.03 -22.30 -8.96
CA ILE A 258 -8.85 -22.26 -7.49
C ILE A 258 -10.08 -22.84 -6.80
N LEU A 259 -11.27 -22.44 -7.22
CA LEU A 259 -12.51 -22.95 -6.65
C LEU A 259 -12.66 -24.46 -6.83
N SER A 260 -12.35 -25.00 -8.02
CA SER A 260 -12.40 -26.44 -8.28
C SER A 260 -11.44 -27.21 -7.37
N LEU A 261 -10.20 -26.72 -7.21
CA LEU A 261 -9.20 -27.33 -6.33
C LEU A 261 -9.64 -27.29 -4.87
N LEU A 262 -10.11 -26.13 -4.41
CA LEU A 262 -10.62 -25.96 -3.05
C LEU A 262 -11.82 -26.88 -2.77
N MET A 263 -12.78 -26.96 -3.69
CA MET A 263 -13.94 -27.86 -3.54
C MET A 263 -13.53 -29.33 -3.51
N ASN A 264 -12.45 -29.72 -4.21
CA ASN A 264 -11.93 -31.08 -4.16
C ASN A 264 -11.22 -31.37 -2.83
N ASP A 265 -10.41 -30.46 -2.30
CA ASP A 265 -9.75 -30.63 -1.00
C ASP A 265 -10.76 -30.63 0.15
N LEU A 266 -11.89 -29.93 0.00
CA LEU A 266 -12.98 -29.94 0.98
C LEU A 266 -13.81 -31.23 1.01
N LYS A 267 -13.69 -32.12 0.02
CA LYS A 267 -14.45 -33.38 -0.01
C LYS A 267 -14.06 -34.26 1.17
N GLY A 268 -15.06 -34.71 1.93
CA GLY A 268 -14.84 -35.56 3.11
C GLY A 268 -14.45 -34.79 4.38
N THR A 269 -14.32 -33.47 4.31
CA THR A 269 -14.18 -32.63 5.51
C THR A 269 -15.51 -32.47 6.25
N GLN A 270 -15.46 -31.92 7.46
CA GLN A 270 -16.65 -31.59 8.26
C GLN A 270 -17.36 -30.30 7.80
N LEU A 271 -16.91 -29.71 6.70
CA LEU A 271 -17.44 -28.46 6.16
C LEU A 271 -18.57 -28.71 5.18
N ASN A 272 -19.68 -28.03 5.38
CA ASN A 272 -20.82 -28.04 4.48
C ASN A 272 -20.95 -26.69 3.79
N LYS A 273 -21.44 -26.68 2.55
CA LYS A 273 -21.75 -25.43 1.87
C LYS A 273 -22.85 -24.68 2.64
N ALA A 274 -22.68 -23.37 2.82
CA ALA A 274 -23.64 -22.49 3.47
C ALA A 274 -24.39 -21.69 2.41
N ASP A 275 -25.32 -22.35 1.71
CA ASP A 275 -26.08 -21.73 0.61
C ASP A 275 -27.02 -20.61 1.07
N GLU A 276 -27.39 -20.61 2.35
CA GLU A 276 -28.18 -19.57 2.99
C GLU A 276 -27.40 -18.27 3.24
N ASP A 277 -26.07 -18.34 3.35
CA ASP A 277 -25.23 -17.16 3.58
C ASP A 277 -24.92 -16.47 2.25
N LYS A 278 -25.35 -15.21 2.13
CA LYS A 278 -25.18 -14.39 0.93
C LYS A 278 -24.06 -13.36 1.07
N SER A 279 -23.25 -13.45 2.12
CA SER A 279 -22.14 -12.51 2.38
C SER A 279 -21.08 -12.56 1.29
N LEU A 280 -20.81 -13.75 0.74
CA LEU A 280 -19.91 -13.98 -0.38
C LEU A 280 -20.55 -14.93 -1.40
N PRO A 281 -20.03 -14.99 -2.65
CA PRO A 281 -20.56 -15.90 -3.66
C PRO A 281 -20.55 -17.37 -3.23
N ILE A 282 -19.61 -17.75 -2.36
CA ILE A 282 -19.43 -19.11 -1.87
C ILE A 282 -19.00 -19.06 -0.41
N CYS A 283 -19.78 -19.73 0.45
CA CYS A 283 -19.53 -19.85 1.89
C CYS A 283 -19.59 -21.32 2.31
N TRP A 284 -18.86 -21.66 3.38
CA TRP A 284 -18.94 -22.94 4.06
C TRP A 284 -19.15 -22.75 5.55
N LYS A 285 -19.80 -23.72 6.19
CA LYS A 285 -20.06 -23.77 7.63
C LYS A 285 -19.59 -25.09 8.21
N GLY A 286 -19.03 -25.03 9.42
CA GLY A 286 -18.79 -26.21 10.25
C GLY A 286 -20.05 -26.65 10.99
N SER A 287 -19.93 -27.75 11.74
CA SER A 287 -20.96 -28.20 12.68
C SER A 287 -21.21 -27.21 13.82
N LYS A 288 -20.23 -26.35 14.12
CA LYS A 288 -20.31 -25.25 15.08
C LYS A 288 -19.80 -23.95 14.45
N PRO A 289 -20.25 -22.77 14.91
CA PRO A 289 -19.71 -21.50 14.47
C PRO A 289 -18.21 -21.39 14.74
N PHE A 290 -17.44 -20.94 13.74
CA PHE A 290 -16.04 -20.59 13.91
C PHE A 290 -15.92 -19.24 14.65
N LYS A 291 -15.05 -19.19 15.65
CA LYS A 291 -14.77 -17.97 16.44
C LYS A 291 -13.46 -17.31 16.00
N SER A 292 -12.55 -18.07 15.41
CA SER A 292 -11.27 -17.57 14.92
C SER A 292 -10.78 -18.34 13.69
N ILE A 293 -9.78 -17.78 13.01
CA ILE A 293 -9.07 -18.48 11.92
C ILE A 293 -8.38 -19.78 12.40
N GLN A 294 -8.06 -19.88 13.69
CA GLN A 294 -7.41 -21.08 14.23
C GLN A 294 -8.36 -22.28 14.23
N ASP A 295 -9.67 -22.04 14.33
CA ASP A 295 -10.68 -23.12 14.37
C ASP A 295 -10.78 -23.87 13.05
N VAL A 296 -10.40 -23.22 11.94
CA VAL A 296 -10.43 -23.83 10.60
C VAL A 296 -9.07 -24.36 10.15
N ARG A 297 -7.98 -24.04 10.86
CA ARG A 297 -6.62 -24.43 10.47
C ARG A 297 -6.44 -25.95 10.37
N ASN A 298 -7.14 -26.71 11.20
CA ASN A 298 -7.06 -28.18 11.20
C ASN A 298 -8.01 -28.84 10.18
N LEU A 299 -8.74 -28.05 9.39
CA LEU A 299 -9.66 -28.55 8.36
C LEU A 299 -9.02 -28.62 6.96
N PHE A 300 -7.80 -28.09 6.81
CA PHE A 300 -7.08 -27.96 5.54
C PHE A 300 -5.62 -28.44 5.69
#